data_AF-A0A0B4H6A1-F1
#
_entry.id   AF-A0A0B4H6A1-F1
#
_cell.length_a   1.000
_cell.length_b   1.000
_cell.length_c   1.000
_cell.angle_alpha   90.00
_cell.angle_beta   90.00
_cell.angle_gamma   90.00
#
_symmetry.space_group_name_H-M   'P 1'
#
loop_
_entity.id
_entity.type
_entity.pdbx_description
1 polymer ?
#
loop_
_entity_poly.entity_id
_entity_poly.type
_entity_poly.pdbx_seq_one_letter_code
_entity_poly.pdbx_strand_id
1 'polypeptide(L)'
;MKSWLFNCTMIEGWQVERHDAVMERGGQDWWDINGSDGKKIRVERVEFPYDLGFFANMSQAMGSSNFLLWFFPLSGSPKVGKDRTGYGWSWEENGFNRNEGMWPPPDPEKIRRANREWPAGHRDFKAELRNAETMSPEEQKSAFKERQLQDMQRRSHLLAELEEVDDYDMLSENSDGIGYSSDQEVHWRNNDGERLQDYGVDEETEFCAAQTTEDDDVPLVELFRRRNILRTECAD
;
A
#
# COMPACT_ATOMS: atom_id res chain seq x y z
N MET A 1 -15.75 1.90 -16.57
CA MET A 1 -17.23 2.05 -16.63
C MET A 1 -18.02 0.73 -16.73
N LYS A 2 -17.40 -0.46 -16.63
CA LYS A 2 -18.09 -1.75 -16.85
C LYS A 2 -18.51 -2.52 -15.58
N SER A 3 -18.08 -2.11 -14.38
CA SER A 3 -18.09 -3.00 -13.21
C SER A 3 -19.49 -3.36 -12.70
N TRP A 4 -20.46 -2.43 -12.75
CA TRP A 4 -21.82 -2.67 -12.24
C TRP A 4 -22.61 -3.69 -13.06
N LEU A 5 -22.24 -3.88 -14.34
CA LEU A 5 -22.87 -4.88 -15.21
C LEU A 5 -22.42 -6.31 -14.87
N PHE A 6 -21.21 -6.44 -14.30
CA PHE A 6 -20.53 -7.72 -14.07
C PHE A 6 -20.49 -8.11 -12.59
N ASN A 7 -21.38 -7.56 -11.76
CA ASN A 7 -21.39 -7.80 -10.31
C ASN A 7 -20.03 -7.53 -9.66
N CYS A 8 -19.32 -6.53 -10.17
CA CYS A 8 -17.95 -6.24 -9.80
C CYS A 8 -17.92 -4.90 -9.04
N THR A 9 -17.45 -4.96 -7.80
CA THR A 9 -17.22 -3.78 -6.98
C THR A 9 -16.04 -2.97 -7.51
N MET A 10 -15.89 -1.72 -7.04
CA MET A 10 -14.78 -0.87 -7.50
C MET A 10 -13.41 -1.47 -7.15
N ILE A 11 -13.30 -2.06 -5.96
CA ILE A 11 -12.07 -2.70 -5.48
C ILE A 11 -11.74 -3.94 -6.33
N GLU A 12 -12.75 -4.75 -6.64
CA GLU A 12 -12.58 -5.91 -7.51
C GLU A 12 -12.22 -5.51 -8.94
N GLY A 13 -12.77 -4.41 -9.45
CA GLY A 13 -12.42 -3.86 -10.76
C GLY A 13 -10.94 -3.52 -10.87
N TRP A 14 -10.38 -2.86 -9.85
CA TRP A 14 -8.95 -2.60 -9.78
C TRP A 14 -8.12 -3.88 -9.67
N GLN A 15 -8.64 -4.91 -8.99
CA GLN A 15 -7.96 -6.19 -8.89
C GLN A 15 -7.91 -6.93 -10.25
N VAL A 16 -8.98 -6.84 -11.05
CA VAL A 16 -9.01 -7.36 -12.43
C VAL A 16 -7.97 -6.62 -13.28
N GLU A 17 -8.01 -5.29 -13.29
CA GLU A 17 -7.07 -4.47 -14.08
C GLU A 17 -5.61 -4.74 -13.70
N ARG A 18 -5.33 -4.88 -12.41
CA ARG A 18 -4.01 -5.23 -11.89
C ARG A 18 -3.58 -6.63 -12.35
N HIS A 19 -4.47 -7.61 -12.29
CA HIS A 19 -4.18 -8.98 -12.73
C HIS A 19 -3.92 -9.05 -14.23
N ASP A 20 -4.73 -8.36 -15.05
CA ASP A 20 -4.49 -8.24 -16.49
C ASP A 20 -3.15 -7.54 -16.78
N ALA A 21 -2.82 -6.45 -16.08
CA ALA A 21 -1.52 -5.79 -16.23
C ALA A 21 -0.33 -6.68 -15.81
N VAL A 22 -0.51 -7.53 -14.81
CA VAL A 22 0.49 -8.54 -14.40
C VAL A 22 0.65 -9.62 -15.48
N MET A 23 -0.45 -10.03 -16.13
CA MET A 23 -0.47 -10.96 -17.26
C MET A 23 0.12 -10.35 -18.54
N GLU A 24 0.04 -9.04 -18.75
CA GLU A 24 0.70 -8.40 -19.90
C GLU A 24 2.22 -8.29 -19.70
N ARG A 25 2.66 -8.04 -18.46
CA ARG A 25 4.07 -7.71 -18.18
C ARG A 25 5.04 -8.88 -18.25
N GLY A 26 4.68 -10.07 -17.79
CA GLY A 26 5.70 -11.07 -17.45
C GLY A 26 5.88 -12.26 -18.39
N GLY A 27 5.88 -12.02 -19.70
CA GLY A 27 6.44 -13.01 -20.64
C GLY A 27 7.84 -13.53 -20.27
N GLN A 28 8.59 -12.84 -19.39
CA GLN A 28 9.94 -13.22 -18.96
C GLN A 28 10.08 -13.65 -17.48
N ASP A 29 9.29 -13.09 -16.55
CA ASP A 29 9.52 -13.21 -15.10
C ASP A 29 8.66 -14.27 -14.37
N TRP A 30 7.69 -14.90 -15.03
CA TRP A 30 6.72 -15.79 -14.36
C TRP A 30 7.25 -17.20 -14.09
N TRP A 31 8.36 -17.61 -14.71
CA TRP A 31 8.92 -18.96 -14.58
C TRP A 31 9.72 -19.19 -13.30
N ASP A 32 10.10 -18.10 -12.61
CA ASP A 32 11.07 -18.10 -11.50
C ASP A 32 10.49 -17.67 -10.15
N ILE A 33 9.16 -17.53 -10.04
CA ILE A 33 8.54 -17.21 -8.75
C ILE A 33 8.44 -18.49 -7.91
N ASN A 34 9.37 -18.64 -6.99
CA ASN A 34 9.26 -19.65 -5.94
C ASN A 34 8.27 -19.13 -4.89
N GLY A 35 7.38 -19.94 -4.35
CA GLY A 35 6.61 -19.59 -3.15
C GLY A 35 7.49 -19.71 -1.89
N SER A 36 6.95 -19.31 -0.75
CA SER A 36 7.61 -19.46 0.56
C SER A 36 8.04 -20.90 0.85
N ASP A 37 7.29 -21.87 0.30
CA ASP A 37 7.55 -23.30 0.43
C ASP A 37 8.56 -23.84 -0.61
N GLY A 38 9.19 -22.96 -1.39
CA GLY A 38 10.12 -23.30 -2.47
C GLY A 38 9.46 -23.85 -3.75
N LYS A 39 8.14 -24.01 -3.76
CA LYS A 39 7.39 -24.49 -4.94
C LYS A 39 7.23 -23.37 -5.97
N LYS A 40 7.51 -23.65 -7.24
CA LYS A 40 7.29 -22.69 -8.33
C LYS A 40 5.79 -22.42 -8.49
N ILE A 41 5.38 -21.16 -8.34
CA ILE A 41 3.99 -20.72 -8.53
C ILE A 41 3.86 -20.24 -9.98
N ARG A 42 2.98 -20.88 -10.74
CA ARG A 42 2.59 -20.39 -12.08
C ARG A 42 1.40 -19.46 -11.89
N VAL A 43 1.55 -18.21 -12.30
CA VAL A 43 0.44 -17.27 -12.31
C VAL A 43 -0.40 -17.57 -13.55
N GLU A 44 -1.63 -18.03 -13.33
CA GLU A 44 -2.58 -18.33 -14.41
C GLU A 44 -3.52 -17.13 -14.60
N ARG A 45 -4.09 -17.01 -15.80
CA ARG A 45 -5.14 -16.03 -16.06
C ARG A 45 -6.42 -16.52 -15.39
N VAL A 46 -6.83 -15.83 -14.33
CA VAL A 46 -8.06 -16.08 -13.56
C VAL A 46 -9.11 -15.08 -14.02
N GLU A 47 -10.31 -15.57 -14.39
CA GLU A 47 -11.44 -14.71 -14.73
C GLU A 47 -12.25 -14.37 -13.48
N PHE A 48 -13.01 -13.27 -13.53
CA PHE A 48 -13.80 -12.83 -12.39
C PHE A 48 -14.92 -13.83 -12.07
N PRO A 49 -14.95 -14.46 -10.87
CA PRO A 49 -15.85 -15.58 -10.61
C PRO A 49 -17.33 -15.19 -10.44
N TYR A 50 -17.61 -13.97 -9.98
CA TYR A 50 -18.95 -13.57 -9.54
C TYR A 50 -19.81 -12.93 -10.63
N ASP A 51 -19.33 -12.94 -11.88
CA ASP A 51 -20.13 -12.54 -13.03
C ASP A 51 -21.04 -13.69 -13.47
N LEU A 52 -22.32 -13.67 -13.09
CA LEU A 52 -23.32 -14.67 -13.46
C LEU A 52 -24.06 -14.30 -14.76
N GLY A 53 -23.62 -13.24 -15.44
CA GLY A 53 -24.26 -12.65 -16.60
C GLY A 53 -25.22 -11.51 -16.24
N PHE A 54 -25.43 -10.61 -17.20
CA PHE A 54 -26.11 -9.32 -17.00
C PHE A 54 -27.45 -9.42 -16.24
N PHE A 55 -28.35 -10.32 -16.63
CA PHE A 55 -29.67 -10.42 -16.00
C PHE A 55 -29.60 -10.96 -14.57
N ALA A 56 -28.76 -11.97 -14.33
CA ALA A 56 -28.59 -12.56 -13.01
C ALA A 56 -27.96 -11.55 -12.05
N ASN A 57 -26.88 -10.89 -12.47
CA ASN A 57 -26.20 -9.82 -11.74
C ASN A 57 -27.17 -8.69 -11.38
N MET A 58 -27.96 -8.20 -12.34
CA MET A 58 -28.93 -7.15 -12.10
C MET A 58 -30.08 -7.59 -11.19
N SER A 59 -30.57 -8.83 -11.36
CA SER A 59 -31.62 -9.37 -10.49
C SER A 59 -31.16 -9.50 -9.04
N GLN A 60 -29.88 -9.78 -8.83
CA GLN A 60 -29.24 -9.86 -7.52
C GLN A 60 -29.05 -8.47 -6.92
N ALA A 61 -28.55 -7.50 -7.70
CA ALA A 61 -28.39 -6.11 -7.28
C ALA A 61 -29.72 -5.45 -6.90
N MET A 62 -30.78 -5.70 -7.69
CA MET A 62 -32.12 -5.15 -7.49
C MET A 62 -33.04 -6.02 -6.61
N GLY A 63 -32.53 -7.15 -6.09
CA GLY A 63 -33.26 -8.07 -5.22
C GLY A 63 -34.49 -8.77 -5.83
N SER A 64 -34.73 -8.59 -7.13
CA SER A 64 -35.88 -9.15 -7.86
C SER A 64 -35.57 -9.40 -9.33
N SER A 65 -36.17 -10.45 -9.91
CA SER A 65 -36.08 -10.77 -11.35
C SER A 65 -37.05 -9.93 -12.21
N ASN A 66 -37.89 -9.10 -11.60
CA ASN A 66 -38.87 -8.29 -12.30
C ASN A 66 -38.23 -6.99 -12.78
N PHE A 67 -37.80 -6.96 -14.05
CA PHE A 67 -37.16 -5.79 -14.68
C PHE A 67 -37.94 -4.46 -14.50
N LEU A 68 -39.28 -4.51 -14.53
CA LEU A 68 -40.11 -3.33 -14.34
C LEU A 68 -39.99 -2.72 -12.94
N LEU A 69 -39.74 -3.54 -11.92
CA LEU A 69 -39.57 -3.07 -10.54
C LEU A 69 -38.22 -2.36 -10.35
N TRP A 70 -37.24 -2.58 -11.22
CA TRP A 70 -35.92 -1.96 -11.09
C TRP A 70 -35.96 -0.43 -11.19
N PHE A 71 -36.96 0.11 -11.91
CA PHE A 71 -37.15 1.55 -12.03
C PHE A 71 -37.89 2.19 -10.86
N PHE A 72 -38.45 1.37 -9.95
CA PHE A 72 -39.13 1.88 -8.78
C PHE A 72 -38.13 2.09 -7.63
N PRO A 73 -37.98 3.32 -7.11
CA PRO A 73 -37.06 3.62 -6.01
C PRO A 73 -37.48 2.99 -4.68
N LEU A 74 -38.72 2.51 -4.58
CA LEU A 74 -39.27 1.76 -3.44
C LEU A 74 -39.20 0.24 -3.64
N SER A 75 -38.56 -0.22 -4.73
CA SER A 75 -38.40 -1.65 -4.96
C SER A 75 -37.39 -2.26 -4.00
N GLY A 76 -37.37 -3.60 -3.94
CA GLY A 76 -36.63 -4.36 -2.95
C GLY A 76 -35.12 -4.10 -3.00
N SER A 77 -34.50 -4.09 -1.82
CA SER A 77 -33.04 -4.14 -1.69
C SER A 77 -32.52 -5.56 -1.97
N PRO A 78 -31.22 -5.71 -2.29
CA PRO A 78 -30.59 -7.02 -2.40
C PRO A 78 -30.82 -7.83 -1.12
N LYS A 79 -31.20 -9.11 -1.29
CA LYS A 79 -31.54 -9.99 -0.17
C LYS A 79 -30.26 -10.45 0.53
N VAL A 80 -29.95 -9.87 1.68
CA VAL A 80 -28.80 -10.32 2.50
C VAL A 80 -29.17 -11.59 3.26
N GLY A 81 -28.30 -12.60 3.22
CA GLY A 81 -28.47 -13.85 3.94
C GLY A 81 -28.44 -13.63 5.45
N LYS A 82 -29.50 -14.04 6.16
CA LYS A 82 -29.59 -13.91 7.63
C LYS A 82 -28.84 -15.01 8.39
N ASP A 83 -28.70 -16.18 7.79
CA ASP A 83 -28.28 -17.41 8.48
C ASP A 83 -26.85 -17.84 8.11
N ARG A 84 -25.92 -16.89 7.89
CA ARG A 84 -24.53 -17.14 7.43
C ARG A 84 -24.43 -17.91 6.10
N THR A 85 -25.54 -18.07 5.41
CA THR A 85 -25.66 -18.70 4.10
C THR A 85 -26.47 -17.77 3.20
N GLY A 86 -26.01 -17.59 1.95
CA GLY A 86 -26.62 -16.68 0.99
C GLY A 86 -25.81 -15.40 0.77
N TYR A 87 -26.38 -14.48 -0.02
CA TYR A 87 -25.71 -13.28 -0.48
C TYR A 87 -25.15 -12.44 0.69
N GLY A 88 -23.87 -12.06 0.57
CA GLY A 88 -23.10 -11.42 1.62
C GLY A 88 -22.15 -12.36 2.38
N TRP A 89 -22.41 -13.67 2.38
CA TRP A 89 -21.52 -14.68 2.99
C TRP A 89 -20.94 -15.64 1.95
N SER A 90 -21.80 -16.09 1.03
CA SER A 90 -21.44 -16.99 -0.06
C SER A 90 -22.01 -16.42 -1.35
N TRP A 91 -21.18 -16.37 -2.38
CA TRP A 91 -21.57 -15.94 -3.71
C TRP A 91 -21.50 -17.12 -4.65
N GLU A 92 -22.43 -17.20 -5.59
CA GLU A 92 -22.38 -18.22 -6.63
C GLU A 92 -21.24 -17.87 -7.59
N GLU A 93 -20.40 -18.86 -7.91
CA GLU A 93 -19.32 -18.71 -8.89
C GLU A 93 -19.80 -19.21 -10.26
N ASN A 94 -19.38 -18.53 -11.32
CA ASN A 94 -19.71 -18.89 -12.71
C ASN A 94 -19.08 -20.24 -13.15
N GLY A 95 -18.00 -20.66 -12.50
CA GLY A 95 -17.31 -21.91 -12.84
C GLY A 95 -16.43 -21.84 -14.08
N PHE A 96 -16.11 -20.64 -14.58
CA PHE A 96 -15.12 -20.46 -15.66
C PHE A 96 -13.68 -20.75 -15.22
N ASN A 97 -13.40 -20.58 -13.93
CA ASN A 97 -12.09 -20.91 -13.38
C ASN A 97 -11.93 -22.41 -13.19
N ARG A 98 -10.68 -22.89 -13.28
CA ARG A 98 -10.34 -24.31 -13.13
C ARG A 98 -10.74 -24.88 -11.77
N ASN A 99 -10.58 -24.07 -10.72
CA ASN A 99 -10.92 -24.41 -9.34
C ASN A 99 -11.74 -23.25 -8.74
N GLU A 100 -12.61 -23.58 -7.77
CA GLU A 100 -13.31 -22.59 -6.95
C GLU A 100 -12.32 -21.89 -5.99
N GLY A 101 -12.57 -20.61 -5.66
CA GLY A 101 -11.74 -19.86 -4.71
C GLY A 101 -10.37 -19.40 -5.24
N MET A 102 -10.19 -19.34 -6.57
CA MET A 102 -8.97 -18.79 -7.19
C MET A 102 -8.89 -17.25 -7.12
N TRP A 103 -9.97 -16.60 -6.68
CA TRP A 103 -10.07 -15.15 -6.52
C TRP A 103 -10.01 -14.77 -5.04
N PRO A 104 -9.23 -13.74 -4.65
CA PRO A 104 -8.40 -12.87 -5.48
C PRO A 104 -7.10 -13.56 -5.95
N PRO A 105 -6.64 -13.29 -7.19
CA PRO A 105 -5.43 -13.90 -7.72
C PRO A 105 -4.19 -13.43 -6.93
N PRO A 106 -3.23 -14.33 -6.67
CA PRO A 106 -2.03 -13.98 -5.91
C PRO A 106 -1.10 -13.08 -6.72
N ASP A 107 -0.75 -11.92 -6.15
CA ASP A 107 0.17 -10.98 -6.76
C ASP A 107 1.61 -11.54 -6.78
N PRO A 108 2.26 -11.68 -7.95
CA PRO A 108 3.59 -12.24 -8.05
C PRO A 108 4.65 -11.37 -7.37
N GLU A 109 4.52 -10.06 -7.47
CA GLU A 109 5.43 -9.11 -6.80
C GLU A 109 5.29 -9.18 -5.28
N LYS A 110 4.08 -9.40 -4.77
CA LYS A 110 3.85 -9.58 -3.32
C LYS A 110 4.49 -10.88 -2.84
N ILE A 111 4.43 -11.94 -3.64
CA ILE A 111 5.12 -13.21 -3.37
C ILE A 111 6.65 -12.98 -3.39
N ARG A 112 7.20 -12.31 -4.41
CA ARG A 112 8.64 -12.00 -4.48
C ARG A 112 9.10 -11.22 -3.26
N ARG A 113 8.35 -10.20 -2.84
CA ARG A 113 8.65 -9.42 -1.62
C ARG A 113 8.55 -10.25 -0.36
N ALA A 114 7.58 -11.15 -0.26
CA ALA A 114 7.46 -12.04 0.89
C ALA A 114 8.63 -13.03 0.98
N ASN A 115 9.13 -13.52 -0.16
CA ASN A 115 10.30 -14.40 -0.20
C ASN A 115 11.63 -13.66 -0.07
N ARG A 116 11.67 -12.39 -0.49
CA ARG A 116 12.83 -11.53 -0.28
C ARG A 116 12.84 -11.18 1.19
N GLU A 117 13.51 -12.01 1.98
CA GLU A 117 13.81 -11.72 3.37
C GLU A 117 14.49 -10.35 3.44
N TRP A 118 13.73 -9.32 3.81
CA TRP A 118 14.29 -8.01 4.05
C TRP A 118 15.20 -8.19 5.27
N PRO A 119 16.51 -7.85 5.21
CA PRO A 119 17.44 -8.15 6.31
C PRO A 119 17.00 -7.55 7.66
N ALA A 120 16.24 -6.44 7.64
CA ALA A 120 15.67 -5.82 8.83
C ALA A 120 14.37 -6.49 9.35
N GLY A 121 13.74 -7.37 8.55
CA GLY A 121 12.54 -8.13 8.90
C GLY A 121 12.81 -9.44 9.62
N HIS A 122 14.07 -9.91 9.64
CA HIS A 122 14.48 -11.13 10.34
C HIS A 122 14.72 -10.92 11.84
N ARG A 123 13.90 -10.05 12.45
CA ARG A 123 13.96 -9.76 13.87
C ARG A 123 12.91 -10.61 14.58
N ASP A 124 13.35 -11.65 15.26
CA ASP A 124 12.48 -12.52 16.06
C ASP A 124 11.97 -11.77 17.30
N PHE A 125 10.97 -10.91 17.13
CA PHE A 125 10.33 -10.18 18.23
C PHE A 125 9.87 -11.11 19.35
N LYS A 126 9.43 -12.32 19.00
CA LYS A 126 9.02 -13.35 19.96
C LYS A 126 10.20 -13.91 20.77
N ALA A 127 11.38 -14.04 20.17
CA ALA A 127 12.59 -14.43 20.88
C ALA A 127 13.10 -13.30 21.78
N GLU A 128 13.05 -12.06 21.29
CA GLU A 128 13.45 -10.88 22.06
C GLU A 128 12.57 -10.65 23.30
N LEU A 129 11.25 -10.85 23.18
CA LEU A 129 10.32 -10.74 24.31
C LEU A 129 10.59 -11.79 25.39
N ARG A 130 10.84 -13.04 25.00
CA ARG A 130 11.21 -14.10 25.96
C ARG A 130 12.49 -13.76 26.72
N ASN A 131 13.49 -13.21 26.02
CA ASN A 131 14.74 -12.79 26.65
C ASN A 131 14.55 -11.58 27.56
N ALA A 132 13.66 -10.65 27.22
CA ALA A 132 13.33 -9.51 28.07
C ALA A 132 12.66 -9.96 29.38
N GLU A 133 11.72 -10.90 29.33
CA GLU A 133 11.03 -11.43 30.52
C GLU A 133 11.97 -12.10 31.53
N THR A 134 13.10 -12.64 31.07
CA THR A 134 14.10 -13.29 31.94
C THR A 134 15.15 -12.35 32.56
N MET A 135 15.28 -11.12 32.04
CA MET A 135 16.36 -10.20 32.42
C MET A 135 15.92 -9.23 33.52
N SER A 136 16.87 -8.81 34.37
CA SER A 136 16.58 -7.80 35.39
C SER A 136 16.29 -6.43 34.74
N PRO A 137 15.50 -5.55 35.40
CA PRO A 137 15.15 -4.24 34.84
C PRO A 137 16.35 -3.32 34.55
N GLU A 138 17.47 -3.51 35.26
CA GLU A 138 18.70 -2.75 35.05
C GLU A 138 19.46 -3.24 33.81
N GLU A 139 19.54 -4.56 33.63
CA GLU A 139 20.15 -5.20 32.46
C GLU A 139 19.35 -4.94 31.17
N GLN A 140 18.01 -4.85 31.27
CA GLN A 140 17.18 -4.44 30.13
C GLN A 140 17.53 -3.02 29.67
N LYS A 141 17.76 -2.09 30.61
CA LYS A 141 18.11 -0.70 30.30
C LYS A 141 19.50 -0.57 29.69
N SER A 142 20.49 -1.32 30.18
CA SER A 142 21.84 -1.33 29.59
C SER A 142 21.81 -1.94 28.19
N ALA A 143 21.18 -3.10 28.02
CA ALA A 143 21.04 -3.77 26.72
C ALA A 143 20.25 -2.93 25.70
N PHE A 144 19.33 -2.07 26.16
CA PHE A 144 18.67 -1.11 25.30
C PHE A 144 19.59 0.04 24.87
N LYS A 145 20.35 0.62 25.81
CA LYS A 145 21.32 1.68 25.51
C LYS A 145 22.43 1.21 24.57
N GLU A 146 22.94 0.01 24.78
CA GLU A 146 23.95 -0.60 23.91
C GLU A 146 23.41 -0.79 22.48
N ARG A 147 22.16 -1.27 22.34
CA ARG A 147 21.50 -1.36 21.04
C ARG A 147 21.32 0.01 20.38
N GLN A 148 20.92 1.04 21.13
CA GLN A 148 20.83 2.41 20.58
C GLN A 148 22.18 2.94 20.11
N LEU A 149 23.26 2.67 20.84
CA LEU A 149 24.61 3.05 20.42
C LEU A 149 25.03 2.31 19.15
N GLN A 150 24.77 1.01 19.06
CA GLN A 150 25.06 0.22 17.86
C GLN A 150 24.22 0.66 16.66
N ASP A 151 22.94 0.99 16.86
CA ASP A 151 22.07 1.53 15.81
C ASP A 151 22.56 2.90 15.33
N MET A 152 22.99 3.76 16.26
CA MET A 152 23.58 5.06 15.94
C MET A 152 24.89 4.90 15.15
N GLN A 153 25.74 3.94 15.53
CA GLN A 153 26.97 3.61 14.81
C GLN A 153 26.70 3.04 13.41
N ARG A 154 25.69 2.18 13.26
CA ARG A 154 25.27 1.67 11.94
C ARG A 154 24.74 2.78 11.05
N ARG A 155 23.94 3.69 11.61
CA ARG A 155 23.43 4.87 10.88
C ARG A 155 24.56 5.82 10.50
N SER A 156 25.52 6.07 11.39
CA SER A 156 26.67 6.91 11.06
C SER A 156 27.56 6.26 10.01
N HIS A 157 27.73 4.94 10.04
CA HIS A 157 28.49 4.21 9.01
C HIS A 157 27.83 4.29 7.63
N LEU A 158 26.52 4.05 7.55
CA LEU A 158 25.78 4.20 6.29
C LEU A 158 25.80 5.64 5.76
N LEU A 159 25.73 6.64 6.63
CA LEU A 159 25.86 8.05 6.24
C LEU A 159 27.26 8.38 5.73
N ALA A 160 28.30 7.86 6.39
CA ALA A 160 29.68 8.03 5.94
C ALA A 160 29.95 7.37 4.58
N GLU A 161 29.39 6.19 4.31
CA GLU A 161 29.47 5.54 2.99
C GLU A 161 28.77 6.34 1.89
N LEU A 162 27.71 7.09 2.21
CA LEU A 162 27.03 7.97 1.26
C LEU A 162 27.80 9.26 1.01
N GLU A 163 28.44 9.82 2.04
CA GLU A 163 29.27 11.02 1.94
C GLU A 163 30.53 10.77 1.07
N GLU A 164 31.11 9.57 1.13
CA GLU A 164 32.30 9.20 0.33
C GLU A 164 32.00 9.04 -1.19
N VAL A 165 30.72 9.00 -1.59
CA VAL A 165 30.30 8.86 -3.00
C VAL A 165 30.05 10.21 -3.69
N ASP A 166 29.91 11.31 -2.94
CA ASP A 166 29.75 12.67 -3.49
C ASP A 166 31.09 13.31 -3.96
N ASP A 167 32.21 12.60 -3.81
CA ASP A 167 33.55 13.04 -4.26
C ASP A 167 33.88 12.63 -5.72
N TYR A 168 32.87 12.39 -6.56
CA TYR A 168 33.06 12.21 -8.01
C TYR A 168 32.64 13.46 -8.81
N ASP A 169 33.67 14.19 -9.26
CA ASP A 169 33.75 14.97 -10.51
C ASP A 169 33.22 16.42 -10.55
N MET A 170 33.83 17.30 -9.75
CA MET A 170 33.95 18.74 -10.07
C MET A 170 35.16 19.00 -10.98
N LEU A 171 35.12 18.54 -12.23
CA LEU A 171 36.09 18.92 -13.27
C LEU A 171 35.42 19.33 -14.58
N SER A 172 35.62 20.62 -14.90
CA SER A 172 36.01 21.14 -16.22
C SER A 172 35.12 22.27 -16.72
N GLU A 173 35.64 23.46 -16.50
CA GLU A 173 35.41 24.68 -17.26
C GLU A 173 35.41 24.42 -18.78
N ASN A 174 34.40 24.96 -19.47
CA ASN A 174 34.30 25.19 -20.92
C ASN A 174 33.81 24.04 -21.84
N SER A 175 32.47 23.88 -21.95
CA SER A 175 31.82 23.44 -23.20
C SER A 175 30.38 23.99 -23.30
N ASP A 176 30.27 25.10 -24.02
CA ASP A 176 29.16 25.58 -24.83
C ASP A 176 27.80 24.86 -24.74
N GLY A 177 26.83 25.54 -24.11
CA GLY A 177 25.49 25.75 -24.66
C GLY A 177 24.55 24.55 -24.77
N ILE A 178 24.00 24.09 -23.65
CA ILE A 178 22.66 23.47 -23.64
C ILE A 178 21.79 24.24 -22.65
N GLY A 179 20.80 24.95 -23.19
CA GLY A 179 19.89 25.81 -22.45
C GLY A 179 19.15 25.05 -21.35
N TYR A 180 19.25 25.57 -20.13
CA TYR A 180 18.34 25.30 -19.04
C TYR A 180 16.92 25.67 -19.49
N SER A 181 16.15 24.68 -19.93
CA SER A 181 14.69 24.81 -19.98
C SER A 181 14.17 24.59 -18.56
N SER A 182 14.19 25.67 -17.77
CA SER A 182 13.60 25.75 -16.44
C SER A 182 12.06 25.77 -16.53
N ASP A 183 11.43 24.73 -17.08
CA ASP A 183 9.96 24.67 -17.26
C ASP A 183 9.42 23.22 -17.38
N GLN A 184 10.02 22.27 -16.67
CA GLN A 184 9.45 20.91 -16.58
C GLN A 184 9.40 20.43 -15.14
N GLU A 185 8.60 21.14 -14.34
CA GLU A 185 8.10 20.62 -13.08
C GLU A 185 7.30 19.34 -13.35
N VAL A 186 7.88 18.20 -12.96
CA VAL A 186 7.28 16.87 -13.09
C VAL A 186 6.21 16.69 -12.02
N HIS A 187 5.08 17.35 -12.21
CA HIS A 187 3.89 17.15 -11.38
C HIS A 187 3.29 15.77 -11.64
N TRP A 188 2.93 15.06 -10.57
CA TRP A 188 2.23 13.79 -10.69
C TRP A 188 0.90 13.99 -11.44
N ARG A 189 0.63 13.10 -12.41
CA ARG A 189 -0.65 13.03 -13.14
C ARG A 189 -1.21 11.61 -13.07
N ASN A 190 -2.54 11.49 -13.03
CA ASN A 190 -3.22 10.20 -13.23
C ASN A 190 -3.26 9.83 -14.72
N ASN A 191 -3.73 8.63 -15.05
CA ASN A 191 -3.87 8.17 -16.45
C ASN A 191 -4.87 8.99 -17.27
N ASP A 192 -5.76 9.73 -16.62
CA ASP A 192 -6.71 10.64 -17.24
C ASP A 192 -6.12 12.05 -17.44
N GLY A 193 -4.87 12.27 -17.01
CA GLY A 193 -4.11 13.51 -17.17
C GLY A 193 -4.37 14.56 -16.08
N GLU A 194 -5.21 14.26 -15.10
CA GLU A 194 -5.56 15.14 -13.98
C GLU A 194 -4.43 15.21 -12.94
N ARG A 195 -4.34 16.36 -12.28
CA ARG A 195 -3.37 16.70 -11.23
C ARG A 195 -4.05 16.79 -9.86
N LEU A 196 -3.25 16.77 -8.80
CA LEU A 196 -3.71 17.08 -7.43
C LEU A 196 -4.46 18.41 -7.33
N GLN A 197 -4.02 19.42 -8.09
CA GLN A 197 -4.65 20.74 -8.16
C GLN A 197 -6.11 20.67 -8.62
N ASP A 198 -6.45 19.72 -9.49
CA ASP A 198 -7.82 19.53 -9.99
C ASP A 198 -8.77 19.00 -8.88
N TYR A 199 -8.20 18.39 -7.84
CA TYR A 199 -8.89 17.97 -6.63
C TYR A 199 -8.83 19.02 -5.51
N GLY A 200 -8.33 20.22 -5.81
CA GLY A 200 -8.23 21.35 -4.88
C GLY A 200 -7.05 21.26 -3.91
N VAL A 201 -6.03 20.45 -4.21
CA VAL A 201 -4.80 20.34 -3.41
C VAL A 201 -3.74 21.27 -3.99
N ASP A 202 -3.30 22.24 -3.18
CA ASP A 202 -2.31 23.24 -3.60
C ASP A 202 -0.88 22.73 -3.43
N GLU A 203 -0.28 22.24 -4.52
CA GLU A 203 1.07 21.65 -4.54
C GLU A 203 2.19 22.66 -4.22
N GLU A 204 1.94 23.97 -4.34
CA GLU A 204 2.94 25.01 -4.02
C GLU A 204 3.25 25.10 -2.52
N THR A 205 2.36 24.61 -1.64
CA THR A 205 2.54 24.71 -0.19
C THR A 205 3.63 23.76 0.35
N GLU A 206 3.89 22.64 -0.31
CA GLU A 206 4.88 21.64 0.14
C GLU A 206 6.33 22.11 -0.10
N PHE A 207 6.58 22.95 -1.10
CA PHE A 207 7.93 23.47 -1.39
C PHE A 207 8.34 24.62 -0.44
N CYS A 208 7.38 25.44 0.00
CA CYS A 208 7.64 26.52 0.96
C CYS A 208 7.76 26.03 2.41
N ALA A 209 7.17 24.87 2.77
CA ALA A 209 7.27 24.30 4.11
C ALA A 209 8.70 23.80 4.45
N ALA A 210 9.51 23.47 3.43
CA ALA A 210 10.91 23.11 3.62
C ALA A 210 11.80 24.29 4.05
N GLN A 211 11.30 25.54 3.98
CA GLN A 211 12.05 26.75 4.32
C GLN A 211 11.66 27.34 5.69
N THR A 212 10.73 26.73 6.42
CA THR A 212 10.25 27.17 7.75
C THR A 212 10.56 26.19 8.88
N THR A 213 11.64 25.41 8.77
CA THR A 213 12.03 24.38 9.77
C THR A 213 12.82 24.93 10.97
N GLU A 214 12.65 26.21 11.35
CA GLU A 214 13.28 26.75 12.56
C GLU A 214 12.55 26.35 13.86
N ASP A 215 11.31 25.82 13.76
CA ASP A 215 10.50 25.41 14.91
C ASP A 215 10.51 23.90 15.22
N ASP A 216 11.22 23.08 14.43
CA ASP A 216 11.26 21.61 14.59
C ASP A 216 12.35 21.10 15.56
N ASP A 217 13.25 21.98 16.01
CA ASP A 217 14.32 21.65 16.97
C ASP A 217 13.90 21.81 18.45
N VAL A 218 12.61 21.66 18.75
CA VAL A 218 12.12 21.71 20.13
C VAL A 218 12.22 20.32 20.75
N PRO A 219 13.05 20.09 21.79
CA PRO A 219 13.18 18.78 22.39
C PRO A 219 11.84 18.34 23.01
N LEU A 220 11.52 17.06 22.88
CA LEU A 220 10.29 16.42 23.40
C LEU A 220 9.96 16.81 24.86
N VAL A 221 10.99 16.99 25.70
CA VAL A 221 10.86 17.44 27.09
C VAL A 221 10.14 18.79 27.19
N GLU A 222 10.41 19.71 26.27
CA GLU A 222 9.80 21.03 26.25
C GLU A 222 8.34 20.97 25.79
N LEU A 223 8.02 20.10 24.82
CA LEU A 223 6.63 19.83 24.40
C LEU A 223 5.78 19.26 25.56
N PHE A 224 6.34 18.35 26.36
CA PHE A 224 5.66 17.85 27.56
C PHE A 224 5.45 18.91 28.63
N ARG A 225 6.40 19.85 28.79
CA ARG A 225 6.23 21.00 29.69
C ARG A 225 5.11 21.92 29.22
N ARG A 226 5.09 22.29 27.94
CA ARG A 226 4.04 23.13 27.34
C ARG A 226 2.66 22.51 27.51
N ARG A 227 2.52 21.20 27.26
CA ARG A 227 1.27 20.46 27.42
C ARG A 227 0.76 20.42 28.87
N ASN A 228 1.67 20.30 29.84
CA ASN A 228 1.28 20.23 31.26
C ASN A 228 0.85 21.60 31.81
N ILE A 229 1.45 22.69 31.35
CA ILE A 229 1.07 24.07 31.74
C ILE A 229 -0.33 24.43 31.23
N LEU A 230 -0.64 24.10 29.96
CA LEU A 230 -1.98 24.31 29.41
C LEU A 230 -3.08 23.52 30.15
N ARG A 231 -2.73 22.33 30.67
CA ARG A 231 -3.66 21.53 31.49
C ARG A 231 -3.91 22.13 32.86
N THR A 232 -2.93 22.82 33.44
CA THR A 232 -3.10 23.49 34.74
C THR A 232 -3.86 24.80 34.61
N GLU A 233 -3.71 25.55 33.52
CA GLU A 233 -4.41 26.83 33.30
C GLU A 233 -5.91 26.66 32.96
N CYS A 234 -6.34 25.51 32.44
CA CYS A 234 -7.77 25.19 32.28
C CYS A 234 -8.43 24.60 33.53
N ALA A 235 -7.69 24.42 34.63
CA ALA A 235 -8.16 23.80 35.86
C ALA A 235 -8.41 24.80 37.01
N ASP A 236 -8.14 26.10 36.80
CA ASP A 236 -8.55 27.23 37.64
C ASP A 236 -9.68 28.02 36.96
#